data_AF-A0A1V0DK22-F1
#
_entry.id   AF-A0A1V0DK22-F1
#
_cell.length_a   1.000
_cell.length_b   1.000
_cell.length_c   1.000
_cell.angle_alpha   90.00
_cell.angle_beta   90.00
_cell.angle_gamma   90.00
#
_symmetry.space_group_name_H-M   'P 1'
#
loop_
_entity.id
_entity.type
_entity.pdbx_description
1 polymer ?
#
loop_
_entity_poly.entity_id
_entity_poly.type
_entity_poly.pdbx_seq_one_letter_code
_entity_poly.pdbx_strand_id
1 'polypeptide(L)'
;WFEHNYPGWYDKFGKWWEHYQTLSEPNGHKPIAFENSGYVYPHRCWSCMVPCLIREDTVMDYIDGQWRTYCHKWCHWQDKVAFRDTYNGRETPSMGKMTGKREWETLYHGWDLADVVKDLGYVRNDGKTLIAQPQ
;
A
#
# COMPACT_ATOMS: atom_id res chain seq x y z
N TRP A 1 10.91 -14.46 20.26
CA TRP A 1 9.44 -14.39 20.36
C TRP A 1 8.75 -14.79 19.05
N PHE A 2 9.03 -14.14 17.91
CA PHE A 2 8.36 -14.45 16.63
C PHE A 2 8.49 -15.91 16.21
N GLU A 3 9.71 -16.44 16.05
CA GLU A 3 9.92 -17.83 15.63
C GLU A 3 9.28 -18.86 16.57
N HIS A 4 9.20 -18.54 17.86
CA HIS A 4 8.55 -19.41 18.85
C HIS A 4 7.02 -19.47 18.67
N ASN A 5 6.37 -18.34 18.38
CA ASN A 5 4.90 -18.26 18.23
C ASN A 5 4.44 -18.53 16.79
N TYR A 6 5.34 -18.34 15.83
CA TYR A 6 5.10 -18.49 14.40
C TYR A 6 6.29 -19.23 13.77
N PRO A 7 6.39 -20.56 13.92
CA PRO A 7 7.48 -21.33 13.33
C PRO A 7 7.58 -21.12 11.81
N GLY A 8 8.79 -20.86 11.31
CA GLY A 8 9.07 -20.47 9.93
C GLY A 8 8.96 -18.97 9.65
N TRP A 9 8.69 -18.14 10.66
CA TRP A 9 8.63 -16.68 10.49
C TRP A 9 9.97 -16.12 10.05
N TYR A 10 11.08 -16.57 10.65
CA TYR A 10 12.41 -16.05 10.30
C TYR A 10 12.79 -16.43 8.87
N ASP A 11 12.51 -17.65 8.44
CA ASP A 11 12.79 -18.08 7.06
C ASP A 11 12.02 -17.25 6.03
N LYS A 12 10.81 -16.78 6.38
CA LYS A 12 9.96 -15.98 5.50
C LYS A 12 10.23 -14.47 5.56
N PHE A 13 10.50 -13.92 6.74
CA PHE A 13 10.54 -12.46 6.97
C PHE A 13 11.87 -11.97 7.56
N GLY A 14 12.74 -12.84 8.07
CA GLY A 14 13.98 -12.46 8.76
C GLY A 14 14.91 -11.63 7.88
N LYS A 15 15.16 -12.08 6.64
CA LYS A 15 16.01 -11.37 5.68
C LYS A 15 15.56 -9.94 5.38
N TRP A 16 14.24 -9.72 5.34
CA TRP A 16 13.69 -8.37 5.14
C TRP A 16 14.08 -7.44 6.30
N TRP A 17 14.02 -7.93 7.54
CA TRP A 17 14.38 -7.13 8.72
C TRP A 17 15.89 -6.91 8.87
N GLU A 18 16.72 -7.86 8.44
CA GLU A 18 18.18 -7.68 8.38
C GLU A 18 18.57 -6.61 7.34
N HIS A 19 17.92 -6.62 6.18
CA HIS A 19 18.05 -5.52 5.22
C HIS A 19 17.55 -4.21 5.80
N TYR A 20 16.41 -4.20 6.50
CA TYR A 20 15.89 -2.99 7.13
C TYR A 20 16.86 -2.40 8.15
N GLN A 21 17.47 -3.23 8.99
CA GLN A 21 18.49 -2.78 9.93
C GLN A 21 19.65 -2.10 9.21
N THR A 22 20.15 -2.70 8.13
CA THR A 22 21.26 -2.14 7.35
C THR A 22 20.86 -0.81 6.68
N LEU A 23 19.65 -0.74 6.12
CA LEU A 23 19.13 0.43 5.40
C LEU A 23 18.60 1.54 6.33
N SER A 24 18.50 1.28 7.63
CA SER A 24 18.02 2.26 8.62
C SER A 24 19.07 3.34 8.95
N GLU A 25 20.34 3.08 8.63
CA GLU A 25 21.42 4.04 8.83
C GLU A 25 21.35 5.19 7.82
N PRO A 26 21.45 6.46 8.25
CA PRO A 26 21.43 7.61 7.34
C PRO A 26 22.71 7.70 6.48
N ASN A 27 22.78 6.95 5.39
CA ASN A 27 23.97 6.83 4.54
C ASN A 27 23.67 7.05 3.04
N GLY A 28 22.50 7.62 2.70
CA GLY A 28 22.07 7.91 1.33
C GLY A 28 21.19 6.84 0.69
N HIS A 29 20.85 5.76 1.39
CA HIS A 29 19.83 4.81 0.94
C HIS A 29 18.44 5.44 0.82
N LYS A 30 17.65 4.90 -0.11
CA LYS A 30 16.21 5.17 -0.18
C LYS A 30 15.50 4.38 0.93
N PRO A 31 14.24 4.70 1.26
CA PRO A 31 13.45 3.83 2.12
C PRO A 31 13.41 2.41 1.54
N ILE A 32 13.45 1.38 2.41
CA ILE A 32 13.58 -0.03 2.00
C ILE A 32 12.63 -0.47 0.88
N ALA A 33 11.43 0.10 0.85
CA ALA A 33 10.40 -0.25 -0.13
C ALA A 33 10.75 0.23 -1.56
N PHE A 34 11.73 1.12 -1.69
CA PHE A 34 12.28 1.64 -2.95
C PHE A 34 13.75 1.24 -3.15
N GLU A 35 14.27 0.34 -2.32
CA GLU A 35 15.60 -0.27 -2.45
C GLU A 35 15.51 -1.68 -3.03
N ASN A 36 16.61 -2.15 -3.61
CA ASN A 36 16.70 -3.53 -4.12
C ASN A 36 16.96 -4.53 -2.98
N SER A 37 15.98 -4.68 -2.09
CA SER A 37 16.04 -5.54 -0.89
C SER A 37 15.46 -6.95 -1.11
N GLY A 38 15.14 -7.31 -2.36
CA GLY A 38 14.45 -8.56 -2.70
C GLY A 38 12.94 -8.53 -2.49
N TYR A 39 12.39 -7.38 -2.09
CA TYR A 39 10.96 -7.15 -1.93
C TYR A 39 10.54 -5.96 -2.78
N VAL A 40 9.34 -6.03 -3.34
CA VAL A 40 8.81 -5.03 -4.27
C VAL A 40 7.66 -4.32 -3.58
N TYR A 41 7.63 -2.99 -3.68
CA TYR A 41 6.51 -2.19 -3.22
C TYR A 41 5.19 -2.75 -3.77
N PRO A 42 4.25 -3.21 -2.92
CA PRO A 42 3.03 -3.86 -3.36
C PRO A 42 2.04 -2.85 -3.96
N HIS A 43 1.20 -3.32 -4.89
CA HIS A 43 0.00 -2.59 -5.29
C HIS A 43 -0.93 -2.39 -4.09
N ARG A 44 -1.78 -1.35 -4.15
CA ARG A 44 -2.77 -1.06 -3.12
C ARG A 44 -4.15 -1.58 -3.52
N CYS A 45 -4.88 -2.14 -2.56
CA CYS A 45 -6.25 -2.55 -2.80
C CYS A 45 -7.17 -1.33 -2.94
N TRP A 46 -7.93 -1.27 -4.03
CA TRP A 46 -8.91 -0.21 -4.31
C TRP A 46 -9.97 -0.08 -3.21
N SER A 47 -10.39 -1.21 -2.66
CA SER A 47 -11.49 -1.27 -1.69
C SER A 47 -11.07 -0.87 -0.28
N CYS A 48 -10.11 -1.58 0.30
CA CYS A 48 -9.73 -1.42 1.71
C CYS A 48 -8.51 -0.52 1.93
N MET A 49 -7.84 -0.06 0.87
CA MET A 49 -6.63 0.78 0.93
C MET A 49 -5.40 0.10 1.56
N VAL A 50 -5.49 -1.17 1.92
CA VAL A 50 -4.38 -1.99 2.42
C VAL A 50 -3.50 -2.44 1.24
N PRO A 51 -2.17 -2.49 1.40
CA PRO A 51 -1.28 -3.12 0.44
C PRO A 51 -1.65 -4.58 0.13
N CYS A 52 -1.57 -4.98 -1.13
CA CYS A 52 -1.80 -6.35 -1.59
C CYS A 52 -0.55 -7.21 -1.31
N LEU A 53 -0.43 -7.70 -0.08
CA LEU A 53 0.76 -8.43 0.40
C LEU A 53 0.78 -9.92 0.02
N ILE A 54 -0.38 -10.51 -0.26
CA ILE A 54 -0.52 -11.92 -0.65
C ILE A 54 -0.75 -11.95 -2.17
N ARG A 55 0.26 -12.41 -2.92
CA ARG A 55 0.25 -12.35 -4.39
C ARG A 55 -0.81 -13.27 -4.98
N GLU A 56 -1.01 -14.42 -4.36
CA GLU A 56 -1.95 -15.47 -4.78
C GLU A 56 -3.41 -15.01 -4.68
N ASP A 57 -3.69 -14.08 -3.76
CA ASP A 57 -5.04 -13.53 -3.55
C ASP A 57 -5.29 -12.24 -4.35
N THR A 58 -4.25 -11.72 -5.03
CA THR A 58 -4.35 -10.46 -5.76
C THR A 58 -5.22 -10.63 -7.00
N VAL A 59 -6.22 -9.76 -7.12
CA VAL A 59 -7.10 -9.66 -8.29
C VAL A 59 -6.85 -8.32 -8.98
N MET A 60 -6.74 -8.33 -10.31
CA MET A 60 -6.70 -7.11 -11.13
C MET A 60 -7.89 -7.11 -12.09
N ASP A 61 -8.59 -5.99 -12.20
CA ASP A 61 -9.76 -5.86 -13.08
C ASP A 61 -9.90 -4.42 -13.60
N TYR A 62 -10.56 -4.25 -14.74
CA TYR A 62 -10.87 -2.95 -15.33
C TYR A 62 -12.35 -2.61 -15.06
N ILE A 63 -12.58 -1.69 -14.13
CA ILE A 63 -13.92 -1.37 -13.62
C ILE A 63 -14.15 0.14 -13.71
N ASP A 64 -15.33 0.52 -14.23
CA ASP A 64 -15.74 1.92 -14.41
C ASP A 64 -14.68 2.79 -15.12
N GLY A 65 -13.99 2.22 -16.12
CA GLY A 65 -12.97 2.93 -16.90
C GLY A 65 -11.57 2.97 -16.27
N GLN A 66 -11.31 2.25 -15.19
CA GLN A 66 -10.03 2.28 -14.47
C GLN A 66 -9.50 0.88 -14.16
N TRP A 67 -8.20 0.67 -14.36
CA TRP A 67 -7.49 -0.51 -13.86
C TRP A 67 -7.37 -0.43 -12.34
N ARG A 68 -7.83 -1.49 -11.65
CA ARG A 68 -7.87 -1.57 -10.19
C ARG A 68 -7.25 -2.88 -9.73
N THR A 69 -6.59 -2.83 -8.56
CA THR A 69 -6.05 -4.01 -7.88
C THR A 69 -6.78 -4.25 -6.57
N TYR A 70 -6.96 -5.51 -6.19
CA TYR A 70 -7.63 -5.92 -4.96
C TYR A 70 -6.79 -6.97 -4.24
N CYS A 71 -6.72 -6.87 -2.91
CA CYS A 71 -5.93 -7.81 -2.11
C CYS A 71 -6.61 -9.17 -1.92
N HIS A 72 -7.90 -9.26 -2.24
CA HIS A 72 -8.69 -10.49 -2.11
C HIS A 72 -9.97 -10.41 -2.96
N LYS A 73 -10.51 -11.58 -3.35
CA LYS A 73 -11.76 -11.68 -4.14
C LYS A 73 -12.97 -10.96 -3.53
N TRP A 74 -13.03 -10.86 -2.20
CA TRP A 74 -14.13 -10.16 -1.52
C TRP A 74 -14.05 -8.65 -1.64
N CYS A 75 -12.84 -8.08 -1.65
CA CYS A 75 -12.65 -6.66 -1.95
C CYS A 75 -13.07 -6.36 -3.39
N HIS A 76 -12.65 -7.22 -4.33
CA HIS A 76 -13.07 -7.13 -5.73
C HIS A 76 -14.60 -7.21 -5.88
N TRP A 77 -15.25 -8.19 -5.25
CA TRP A 77 -16.71 -8.33 -5.29
C TRP A 77 -17.43 -7.11 -4.69
N GLN A 78 -16.94 -6.56 -3.57
CA GLN A 78 -17.51 -5.37 -2.95
C GLN A 78 -17.53 -4.21 -3.93
N ASP A 79 -16.39 -3.89 -4.53
CA ASP A 79 -16.29 -2.80 -5.49
C ASP A 79 -17.06 -3.10 -6.78
N LYS A 80 -16.95 -4.31 -7.35
CA LYS A 80 -17.53 -4.67 -8.65
C LYS A 80 -19.05 -4.81 -8.63
N VAL A 81 -19.59 -5.39 -7.55
CA VAL A 81 -20.98 -5.88 -7.49
C VAL A 81 -21.78 -5.22 -6.37
N ALA A 82 -21.27 -5.22 -5.15
CA ALA A 82 -22.06 -4.80 -4.00
C ALA A 82 -22.23 -3.28 -3.94
N PHE A 83 -21.18 -2.52 -4.24
CA PHE A 83 -21.14 -1.07 -4.08
C PHE A 83 -21.56 -0.40 -5.39
N ARG A 84 -22.86 -0.54 -5.66
CA ARG A 84 -23.57 -0.02 -6.84
C ARG A 84 -24.78 0.78 -6.38
N ASP A 85 -25.43 1.48 -7.31
CA ASP A 85 -26.63 2.27 -6.99
C ASP A 85 -27.80 1.38 -6.56
N THR A 86 -27.82 0.13 -7.06
CA THR A 86 -28.74 -0.91 -6.64
C THR A 86 -28.00 -2.22 -6.36
N TYR A 87 -28.46 -2.95 -5.34
CA TYR A 87 -27.96 -4.28 -4.99
C TYR A 87 -29.12 -5.19 -4.56
N ASN A 88 -29.24 -6.37 -5.17
CA ASN A 88 -30.35 -7.32 -4.94
C ASN A 88 -31.76 -6.66 -4.96
N GLY A 89 -31.98 -5.76 -5.92
CA GLY A 89 -33.27 -5.07 -6.11
C GLY A 89 -33.57 -3.96 -5.09
N ARG A 90 -32.60 -3.58 -4.23
CA ARG A 90 -32.72 -2.47 -3.28
C ARG A 90 -31.77 -1.35 -3.66
N GLU A 91 -32.23 -0.11 -3.52
CA GLU A 91 -31.37 1.06 -3.64
C GLU A 91 -30.36 1.10 -2.50
N THR A 92 -29.12 1.47 -2.82
CA THR A 92 -27.99 1.44 -1.88
C THR A 92 -27.25 2.78 -1.85
N PRO A 93 -27.93 3.90 -1.49
CA PRO A 93 -27.36 5.24 -1.57
C PRO A 93 -26.13 5.44 -0.67
N SER A 94 -26.02 4.67 0.42
CA SER A 94 -24.88 4.73 1.35
C SER A 94 -23.71 3.81 1.00
N MET A 95 -23.88 2.89 0.03
CA MET A 95 -22.82 1.99 -0.44
C MET A 95 -22.32 2.38 -1.84
N GLY A 96 -22.37 3.67 -2.18
CA GLY A 96 -22.05 4.17 -3.52
C GLY A 96 -20.67 3.72 -4.03
N LYS A 97 -20.48 3.87 -5.36
CA LYS A 97 -19.24 3.45 -6.02
C LYS A 97 -18.01 4.06 -5.36
N MET A 98 -16.95 3.27 -5.27
CA MET A 98 -15.64 3.75 -4.84
C MET A 98 -14.99 4.53 -5.98
N THR A 99 -15.07 5.85 -5.92
CA THR A 99 -14.56 6.76 -6.95
C THR A 99 -13.43 7.65 -6.42
N GLY A 100 -12.87 8.47 -7.31
CA GLY A 100 -11.83 9.46 -6.99
C GLY A 100 -10.41 8.91 -7.05
N LYS A 101 -9.44 9.77 -6.72
CA LYS A 101 -8.05 9.39 -6.47
C LYS A 101 -7.97 8.89 -5.03
N ARG A 102 -7.60 7.63 -4.82
CA ARG A 102 -7.71 6.98 -3.49
C ARG A 102 -6.33 6.70 -2.91
N GLU A 103 -5.49 6.17 -3.76
CA GLU A 103 -4.14 5.72 -3.57
C GLU A 103 -3.13 6.83 -3.90
N TRP A 104 -2.09 6.97 -3.09
CA TRP A 104 -1.10 8.02 -3.28
C TRP A 104 -0.22 7.74 -4.51
N GLU A 105 -0.11 6.47 -4.92
CA GLU A 105 0.67 6.02 -6.06
C GLU A 105 0.19 6.64 -7.39
N THR A 106 -1.12 6.84 -7.55
CA THR A 106 -1.70 7.53 -8.71
C THR A 106 -1.72 9.04 -8.50
N LEU A 107 -1.94 9.51 -7.27
CA LEU A 107 -1.95 10.94 -6.98
C LEU A 107 -0.60 11.60 -7.26
N TYR A 108 0.49 10.94 -6.87
CA TYR A 108 1.88 11.41 -6.99
C TYR A 108 2.65 10.67 -8.08
N HIS A 109 1.97 10.14 -9.08
CA HIS A 109 2.62 9.42 -10.17
C HIS A 109 3.67 10.32 -10.85
N GLY A 110 4.91 9.83 -10.92
CA GLY A 110 6.03 10.54 -11.54
C GLY A 110 6.71 11.59 -10.66
N TRP A 111 6.29 11.76 -9.40
CA TRP A 111 6.93 12.67 -8.46
C TRP A 111 8.13 12.02 -7.78
N ASP A 112 9.13 12.83 -7.42
CA ASP A 112 10.18 12.41 -6.50
C ASP A 112 9.63 12.31 -5.07
N LEU A 113 10.05 11.29 -4.33
CA LEU A 113 9.56 11.05 -2.98
C LEU A 113 9.86 12.22 -2.03
N ALA A 114 11.01 12.89 -2.18
CA ALA A 114 11.35 14.04 -1.34
C ALA A 114 10.41 15.23 -1.58
N ASP A 115 9.92 15.40 -2.81
CA ASP A 115 8.94 16.43 -3.15
C ASP A 115 7.57 16.10 -2.57
N VAL A 116 7.15 14.83 -2.61
CA VAL A 116 5.90 14.37 -1.96
C VAL A 116 5.95 14.62 -0.45
N VAL A 117 7.07 14.29 0.21
CA VAL A 117 7.27 14.52 1.65
C VAL A 117 7.18 16.00 2.01
N LYS A 118 7.76 16.88 1.19
CA LYS A 118 7.70 18.34 1.40
C LYS A 118 6.30 18.89 1.18
N ASP A 119 5.64 18.49 0.09
CA ASP A 119 4.26 18.90 -0.25
C ASP A 119 3.30 18.57 0.90
N LEU A 120 3.42 17.37 1.47
CA LEU A 120 2.60 16.90 2.59
C LEU A 120 3.03 17.46 3.96
N GLY A 121 4.12 18.22 4.03
CA GLY A 121 4.61 18.80 5.29
C GLY A 121 5.18 17.78 6.26
N TYR A 122 5.71 16.65 5.78
CA TYR A 122 6.27 15.57 6.61
C TYR A 122 7.72 15.80 7.04
N VAL A 123 8.07 17.08 7.23
CA VAL A 123 9.35 17.54 7.77
C VAL A 123 9.12 18.24 9.10
N ARG A 124 10.10 18.15 10.01
CA ARG A 124 10.09 18.86 11.28
C ARG A 124 10.28 20.36 11.05
N ASN A 125 10.20 21.14 12.12
CA ASN A 125 10.31 22.61 12.08
C ASN A 125 11.63 23.13 11.49
N ASP A 126 12.67 22.31 11.40
CA ASP A 126 13.94 22.67 10.76
C ASP A 126 13.89 22.61 9.22
N GLY A 127 12.76 22.20 8.65
CA GLY A 127 12.50 22.15 7.21
C GLY A 127 13.25 21.05 6.46
N LYS A 128 13.99 20.17 7.15
CA LYS A 128 14.84 19.16 6.52
C LYS A 128 14.80 17.79 7.19
N THR A 129 14.58 17.72 8.49
CA THR A 129 14.54 16.45 9.19
C THR A 129 13.18 15.81 8.99
N LEU A 130 13.15 14.57 8.49
CA LEU A 130 11.89 13.83 8.32
C LEU A 130 11.20 13.61 9.67
N ILE A 131 9.87 13.72 9.70
CA ILE A 131 9.10 13.36 10.89
C ILE A 131 9.24 11.87 11.17
N ALA A 132 9.00 11.03 10.16
CA ALA A 132 9.21 9.60 10.22
C ALA A 132 10.70 9.26 10.26
N GLN A 133 11.09 8.37 11.17
CA GLN A 133 12.45 7.86 11.33
C GLN A 133 12.42 6.34 11.47
N PRO A 134 13.43 5.63 10.97
CA PRO A 134 13.51 4.17 11.07
C PRO A 134 13.99 3.68 12.44
N GLN A 135 14.35 4.61 13.35
CA GLN A 135 14.79 4.38 14.74
C GLN A 135 14.52 5.61 15.61
#